data_AF-A0A533SH99-F1
#
_entry.id   AF-A0A533SH99-F1
#
_cell.length_a   1.000
_cell.length_b   1.000
_cell.length_c   1.000
_cell.angle_alpha   90.00
_cell.angle_beta   90.00
_cell.angle_gamma   90.00
#
_symmetry.space_group_name_H-M   'P 1'
#
loop_
_entity.id
_entity.type
_entity.pdbx_description
1 polymer ?
#
loop_
_entity_poly.entity_id
_entity_poly.type
_entity_poly.pdbx_seq_one_letter_code
_entity_poly.pdbx_strand_id
1 'polypeptide(L)' 'MGSLQRAPAALVNVERIDMFRQAEVQQILQTIPWFLEMSESQLERLAAIASVQHLLEGDCLFHEGDAEGNVYILLD' A
#
# COMPACT_ATOMS: atom_id res chain seq x y z
N MET A 1 -22.23 -21.28 -24.01
CA MET A 1 -21.68 -19.95 -23.67
C MET A 1 -21.23 -20.01 -22.23
N GLY A 2 -19.92 -20.10 -22.01
CA GLY A 2 -19.33 -20.43 -20.73
C GLY A 2 -19.48 -19.26 -19.75
N SER A 3 -20.15 -19.53 -18.64
CA SER A 3 -20.20 -18.67 -17.47
C SER A 3 -18.77 -18.33 -17.04
N LEU A 4 -18.43 -17.04 -17.08
CA LEU A 4 -17.22 -16.51 -16.45
C LEU A 4 -17.35 -16.73 -14.94
N GLN A 5 -16.83 -17.87 -14.48
CA GLN A 5 -16.61 -18.13 -13.06
C GLN A 5 -15.55 -17.13 -12.60
N ARG A 6 -15.99 -15.96 -12.10
CA ARG A 6 -15.12 -15.03 -11.38
C ARG A 6 -14.55 -15.81 -10.19
N ALA A 7 -13.26 -16.10 -10.24
CA ALA A 7 -12.53 -16.51 -9.05
C ALA A 7 -12.72 -15.42 -7.99
N PRO A 8 -12.93 -15.76 -6.71
CA PRO A 8 -12.86 -14.76 -5.66
C PRO A 8 -11.48 -14.07 -5.77
N ALA A 9 -11.44 -12.75 -5.58
CA ALA A 9 -10.21 -12.01 -5.33
C ALA A 9 -9.58 -12.57 -4.04
N ALA A 10 -8.96 -13.73 -4.16
CA ALA A 10 -8.49 -14.53 -3.07
C ALA A 10 -7.09 -14.02 -2.75
N LEU A 11 -7.07 -13.22 -1.68
CA LEU A 11 -5.95 -13.10 -0.77
C LEU A 11 -4.74 -12.37 -1.38
N VAL A 12 -4.84 -11.03 -1.44
CA VAL A 12 -3.68 -10.26 -0.97
C VAL A 12 -3.34 -10.89 0.38
N ASN A 13 -2.16 -11.49 0.51
CA ASN A 13 -1.80 -12.22 1.72
C ASN A 13 -1.65 -11.17 2.83
N VAL A 14 -2.76 -10.83 3.50
CA VAL A 14 -2.85 -9.80 4.56
C VAL A 14 -1.98 -10.15 5.78
N GLU A 15 -1.35 -11.33 5.78
CA GLU A 15 -0.51 -11.84 6.85
C GLU A 15 0.86 -11.14 6.98
N ARG A 16 1.26 -10.26 6.04
CA ARG A 16 2.55 -9.55 6.09
C ARG A 16 2.41 -8.04 5.95
N ILE A 17 1.51 -7.48 6.76
CA ILE A 17 1.61 -6.05 7.11
C ILE A 17 2.73 -5.95 8.13
N ASP A 18 3.85 -5.38 7.71
CA ASP A 18 4.91 -5.07 8.66
C ASP A 18 4.43 -3.89 9.52
N MET A 19 4.50 -4.10 10.83
CA MET A 19 4.07 -3.12 11.80
C MET A 19 5.19 -2.09 11.97
N PHE A 20 5.37 -1.25 10.96
CA PHE A 20 6.28 -0.11 11.03
C PHE A 20 5.76 0.87 12.07
N ARG A 21 6.67 1.46 12.85
CA ARG A 21 6.32 2.58 13.72
C ARG A 21 5.97 3.77 12.84
N GLN A 22 5.01 4.58 13.28
CA GLN A 22 4.60 5.80 12.57
C GLN A 22 5.79 6.70 12.22
N ALA A 23 6.77 6.81 13.11
CA ALA A 23 8.00 7.59 12.88
C ALA A 23 8.85 7.04 11.70
N GLU A 24 8.89 5.72 11.51
CA GLU A 24 9.63 5.09 10.41
C GLU A 24 8.90 5.32 9.07
N VAL A 25 7.56 5.20 9.08
CA VAL A 25 6.73 5.52 7.91
C VAL A 25 6.88 6.99 7.52
N GLN A 26 6.90 7.90 8.51
CA GLN A 26 7.10 9.33 8.26
C GLN A 26 8.47 9.62 7.63
N GLN A 27 9.53 8.94 8.08
CA GLN A 27 10.87 9.05 7.49
C GLN A 27 10.88 8.58 6.03
N ILE A 28 10.22 7.46 5.73
CA ILE A 28 10.06 6.97 4.34
C ILE A 28 9.29 8.00 3.49
N LEU A 29 8.20 8.55 4.00
CA LEU A 29 7.43 9.56 3.27
C LEU A 29 8.27 10.80 2.93
N GLN A 30 9.20 11.18 3.79
CA GLN A 30 10.11 12.30 3.56
C GLN A 30 11.14 12.04 2.45
N THR A 31 11.41 10.78 2.08
CA THR A 31 12.33 10.46 0.97
C THR A 31 11.63 10.49 -0.39
N ILE A 32 10.29 10.52 -0.43
CA ILE A 32 9.53 10.48 -1.67
C ILE A 32 9.39 11.91 -2.22
N PRO A 33 9.88 12.20 -3.45
CA PRO A 33 9.85 13.55 -4.01
C PRO A 33 8.46 14.20 -4.02
N TRP A 34 7.41 13.40 -4.17
CA TRP A 34 6.02 13.86 -4.22
C TRP A 34 5.53 14.47 -2.89
N PHE A 35 6.19 14.15 -1.77
CA PHE A 35 5.79 14.57 -0.43
C PHE A 35 6.75 15.58 0.21
N LEU A 36 7.81 16.01 -0.50
CA LEU A 36 8.83 16.93 0.03
C LEU A 36 8.27 18.28 0.46
N GLU A 37 7.20 18.76 -0.17
CA GLU A 37 6.57 20.05 0.14
C GLU A 37 5.53 19.94 1.27
N MET A 38 5.28 18.74 1.80
CA MET A 38 4.33 18.54 2.89
C MET A 38 4.95 18.98 4.22
N SER A 39 4.17 19.72 5.02
CA SER A 39 4.54 20.02 6.40
C SER A 39 4.61 18.76 7.24
N GLU A 40 5.35 18.81 8.35
CA GLU A 40 5.47 17.72 9.31
C GLU A 40 4.12 17.18 9.77
N SER A 41 3.16 18.08 10.06
CA SER A 41 1.80 17.69 10.46
C SER A 41 1.02 16.96 9.36
N GLN A 42 1.27 17.29 8.08
CA GLN A 42 0.63 16.61 6.95
C GLN A 42 1.24 15.21 6.76
N LEU A 43 2.55 15.10 6.91
CA LEU A 43 3.26 13.81 6.87
C LEU A 43 2.84 12.89 8.02
N GLU A 44 2.69 13.43 9.23
CA GLU A 44 2.21 12.66 10.39
C GLU A 44 0.81 12.07 10.14
N ARG A 45 -0.11 12.88 9.59
CA ARG A 45 -1.46 12.43 9.22
C ARG A 45 -1.44 11.38 8.11
N LEU A 46 -0.57 11.54 7.12
CA LEU A 46 -0.42 10.56 6.04
C LEU A 46 0.18 9.25 6.56
N ALA A 47 1.20 9.32 7.41
CA ALA A 47 1.80 8.15 8.05
C ALA A 47 0.79 7.38 8.91
N ALA A 48 -0.14 8.08 9.58
CA ALA A 48 -1.17 7.46 10.40
C ALA A 48 -2.20 6.62 9.63
N ILE A 49 -2.36 6.86 8.32
CA ILE A 49 -3.27 6.09 7.45
C ILE A 49 -2.53 5.17 6.47
N ALA A 50 -1.20 5.23 6.45
CA ALA A 50 -0.37 4.42 5.58
C ALA A 50 -0.03 3.08 6.24
N SER A 51 0.24 2.09 5.41
CA SER A 51 0.72 0.78 5.86
C SER A 51 1.80 0.30 4.90
N VAL A 52 2.85 -0.30 5.44
CA VAL A 52 3.91 -0.90 4.63
C VAL A 52 3.62 -2.39 4.52
N GLN A 53 3.73 -2.90 3.30
CA GLN A 53 3.48 -4.30 2.98
C GLN A 53 4.69 -4.85 2.24
N HIS A 54 5.14 -6.03 2.65
CA HIS A 54 6.22 -6.74 1.95
C HIS A 54 5.63 -7.75 0.98
N LEU A 55 5.88 -7.53 -0.32
CA LEU A 55 5.47 -8.44 -1.38
C LEU A 55 6.59 -9.43 -1.69
N LEU A 56 6.23 -10.69 -1.90
CA LEU A 56 7.10 -11.71 -2.46
C LEU A 56 6.84 -11.87 -3.94
N GLU A 57 7.78 -12.53 -4.62
CA GLU A 57 7.57 -12.93 -6.01
C GLU A 57 6.28 -13.77 -6.14
N GLY A 58 5.42 -13.37 -7.07
CA GLY A 58 4.13 -14.00 -7.29
C GLY A 58 2.98 -13.41 -6.49
N ASP A 59 3.23 -12.50 -5.53
CA ASP A 59 2.15 -11.78 -4.85
C ASP A 59 1.43 -10.82 -5.83
N CYS A 60 0.10 -10.80 -5.75
CA CYS A 60 -0.74 -9.91 -6.55
C CYS A 60 -1.20 -8.73 -5.69
N LEU A 61 -0.83 -7.50 -6.08
CA LEU A 61 -1.15 -6.27 -5.32
C LEU A 61 -2.59 -5.80 -5.56
N PHE A 62 -3.05 -5.89 -6.81
CA PHE A 62 -4.41 -5.54 -7.21
C PHE A 62 -4.77 -6.25 -8.51
N HIS A 63 -6.06 -6.46 -8.74
CA HIS A 63 -6.59 -6.95 -10.01
C HIS A 63 -7.24 -5.81 -10.78
N GLU A 64 -7.21 -5.92 -12.10
CA GLU A 64 -7.94 -5.00 -12.97
C GLU A 64 -9.44 -5.05 -12.64
N GLY A 65 -10.02 -3.90 -12.31
CA GLY A 65 -11.43 -3.77 -11.92
C GLY A 65 -11.71 -3.97 -10.42
N ASP A 66 -10.68 -4.08 -9.57
CA ASP A 66 -10.84 -3.97 -8.11
C ASP A 66 -11.31 -2.56 -7.73
N ALA A 67 -12.11 -2.47 -6.66
CA ALA A 67 -12.63 -1.20 -6.19
C ALA A 67 -11.48 -0.28 -5.74
N GLU A 68 -11.40 0.88 -6.39
CA GLU A 68 -10.32 1.86 -6.23
C GLU A 68 -10.44 2.58 -4.88
N GLY A 69 -9.32 2.74 -4.18
CA GLY A 69 -9.29 3.47 -2.90
C GLY A 69 -7.92 3.63 -2.25
N ASN A 70 -6.93 2.85 -2.69
CA ASN A 70 -5.56 2.90 -2.16
C ASN A 70 -4.59 3.45 -3.22
N VAL A 71 -3.58 4.18 -2.76
CA VAL A 71 -2.40 4.52 -3.54
C VAL A 71 -1.25 3.69 -3.02
N TYR A 72 -0.58 2.96 -3.92
CA TYR A 72 0.60 2.17 -3.60
C TYR A 72 1.85 2.90 -4.06
N ILE A 73 2.86 2.90 -3.20
CA ILE A 73 4.17 3.46 -3.49
C ILE A 73 5.19 2.34 -3.33
N LEU A 74 5.95 2.09 -4.39
CA LEU A 74 7.02 1.11 -4.34
C LEU A 74 8.22 1.69 -3.59
N LEU A 75 8.69 0.95 -2.59
CA LEU A 75 9.88 1.23 -1.81
C LEU A 75 10.95 0.19 -2.20
N ASP A 76 12.22 0.57 -2.19
CA ASP A 76 13.39 -0.30 -2.49
C ASP A 76 13.94 -0.91 -1.19
#